data_AF-A0A969BA17-F1
#
_entry.id   AF-A0A969BA17-F1
#
_cell.length_a   1.000
_cell.length_b   1.000
_cell.length_c   1.000
_cell.angle_alpha   90.00
_cell.angle_beta   90.00
_cell.angle_gamma   90.00
#
_symmetry.space_group_name_H-M   'P 1'
#
loop_
_entity.id
_entity.type
_entity.pdbx_description
1 polymer ?
#
loop_
_entity_poly.entity_id
_entity_poly.type
_entity_poly.pdbx_seq_one_letter_code
_entity_poly.pdbx_strand_id
1 'polypeptide(L)'
;MRYAILFFVVLLAATAVCWPQNQTRIDIVNANTIEFDEQVGKDVRKLLGNVIFKHNDVLMYCDSAYHYSEANKVDAFSHIRINQGDTLFCTAIF
;
A
#
# COMPACT_ATOMS: atom_id res chain seq x y z
N MET A 1 -12.14 -9.02 -47.48
CA MET A 1 -13.27 -9.29 -46.57
C MET A 1 -12.93 -10.29 -45.46
N ARG A 2 -12.21 -11.39 -45.74
CA ARG A 2 -11.85 -12.43 -44.73
C ARG A 2 -10.93 -11.96 -43.59
N TYR A 3 -9.97 -11.07 -43.88
CA TYR A 3 -9.04 -10.53 -42.86
C TYR A 3 -9.62 -9.39 -42.02
N ALA A 4 -10.66 -8.68 -42.53
CA ALA A 4 -11.32 -7.61 -41.81
C ALA A 4 -12.09 -8.12 -40.58
N ILE A 5 -12.69 -9.32 -40.69
CA ILE A 5 -13.40 -9.98 -39.59
C ILE A 5 -12.41 -10.44 -38.50
N LEU A 6 -11.26 -10.99 -38.90
CA LEU A 6 -10.21 -11.40 -37.95
C LEU A 6 -9.61 -10.20 -37.19
N PHE A 7 -9.40 -9.07 -37.88
CA PHE A 7 -8.89 -7.85 -37.26
C PHE A 7 -9.89 -7.26 -36.23
N PHE A 8 -11.19 -7.31 -36.53
CA PHE A 8 -12.24 -6.81 -35.64
C PHE A 8 -12.44 -7.68 -34.38
N VAL A 9 -12.25 -9.01 -34.50
CA VAL A 9 -12.34 -9.94 -33.35
C VAL A 9 -11.15 -9.78 -32.39
N VAL A 10 -9.95 -9.52 -32.92
CA VAL A 10 -8.75 -9.27 -32.08
C VAL A 10 -8.88 -7.94 -31.33
N LEU A 11 -9.44 -6.91 -31.95
CA LEU A 11 -9.68 -5.62 -31.30
C LEU A 11 -10.71 -5.73 -30.16
N LEU A 12 -11.73 -6.59 -30.33
CA LEU A 12 -12.75 -6.84 -29.30
C LEU A 12 -12.23 -7.66 -28.10
N ALA A 13 -11.23 -8.53 -28.33
CA ALA A 13 -10.61 -9.33 -27.27
C ALA A 13 -9.63 -8.50 -26.40
N ALA A 14 -9.03 -7.44 -26.96
CA ALA A 14 -8.06 -6.61 -26.25
C ALA A 14 -8.69 -5.73 -25.15
N THR A 15 -9.99 -5.42 -25.22
CA THR A 15 -10.68 -4.58 -24.22
C THR A 15 -11.10 -5.34 -22.96
N ALA A 16 -11.00 -6.69 -22.96
CA ALA A 16 -11.45 -7.53 -21.84
C ALA A 16 -10.38 -7.79 -20.77
N VAL A 17 -9.15 -7.26 -20.92
CA VAL A 17 -8.04 -7.55 -20.01
C VAL A 17 -7.60 -6.29 -19.25
N CYS A 18 -8.54 -5.66 -18.55
CA CYS A 18 -8.21 -4.73 -17.47
C CYS A 18 -8.50 -5.44 -16.15
N TRP A 19 -7.48 -6.07 -15.57
CA TRP A 19 -7.64 -6.64 -14.22
C TRP A 19 -7.68 -5.49 -13.20
N PRO A 20 -8.72 -5.42 -12.35
CA PRO A 20 -8.74 -4.46 -11.26
C PRO A 20 -7.59 -4.77 -10.30
N GLN A 21 -6.76 -3.76 -10.03
CA GLN A 21 -5.76 -3.85 -8.97
C GLN A 21 -6.51 -3.79 -7.65
N ASN A 22 -6.60 -4.93 -6.97
CA ASN A 22 -7.32 -5.06 -5.72
C ASN A 22 -6.73 -4.07 -4.71
N GLN A 23 -7.50 -3.08 -4.29
CA GLN A 23 -7.04 -2.03 -3.37
C GLN A 23 -6.96 -2.62 -1.98
N THR A 24 -5.76 -2.94 -1.55
CA THR A 24 -5.54 -3.61 -0.27
C THR A 24 -5.36 -2.55 0.82
N ARG A 25 -5.98 -2.77 1.97
CA ARG A 25 -6.02 -1.78 3.06
C ARG A 25 -4.81 -1.97 3.96
N ILE A 26 -4.25 -0.87 4.47
CA ILE A 26 -3.22 -0.91 5.48
C ILE A 26 -3.89 -0.94 6.86
N ASP A 27 -3.63 -2.02 7.60
CA ASP A 27 -4.10 -2.21 8.96
C ASP A 27 -2.96 -1.95 9.95
N ILE A 28 -3.27 -1.27 11.04
CA ILE A 28 -2.32 -1.08 12.15
C ILE A 28 -2.45 -2.28 13.08
N VAL A 29 -1.40 -3.09 13.19
CA VAL A 29 -1.36 -4.24 14.11
C VAL A 29 -0.93 -3.80 15.50
N ASN A 30 0.08 -2.92 15.58
CA ASN A 30 0.64 -2.47 16.85
C ASN A 30 1.24 -1.06 16.74
N ALA A 31 1.17 -0.30 17.83
CA ALA A 31 1.92 0.94 18.06
C ALA A 31 1.93 1.26 19.56
N ASN A 32 3.03 1.78 20.09
CA ASN A 32 3.11 2.15 21.51
C ASN A 32 2.32 3.43 21.83
N THR A 33 2.31 4.39 20.90
CA THR A 33 1.61 5.67 21.07
C THR A 33 0.98 6.08 19.75
N ILE A 34 -0.27 6.56 19.83
CA ILE A 34 -1.03 7.07 18.69
C ILE A 34 -1.44 8.49 19.02
N GLU A 35 -0.89 9.46 18.29
CA GLU A 35 -1.24 10.87 18.38
C GLU A 35 -2.07 11.27 17.15
N PHE A 36 -3.10 12.07 17.37
CA PHE A 36 -3.89 12.66 16.30
C PHE A 36 -3.41 14.08 16.11
N ASP A 37 -2.88 14.37 14.93
CA ASP A 37 -2.39 15.71 14.61
C ASP A 37 -3.33 16.37 13.60
N GLU A 38 -4.31 17.11 14.12
CA GLU A 38 -5.26 17.86 13.29
C GLU A 38 -4.57 18.98 12.48
N GLN A 39 -3.34 19.37 12.82
CA GLN A 39 -2.61 20.43 12.10
C GLN A 39 -1.98 19.92 10.80
N VAL A 40 -1.65 18.62 10.73
CA VAL A 40 -1.11 17.98 9.52
C VAL A 40 -2.24 17.55 8.58
N GLY A 41 -3.39 17.18 9.14
CA GLY A 41 -4.61 16.89 8.39
C GLY A 41 -5.64 16.17 9.25
N LYS A 42 -6.93 16.32 8.92
CA LYS A 42 -8.06 15.81 9.72
C LYS A 42 -8.04 14.30 10.00
N ASP A 43 -7.31 13.52 9.18
CA ASP A 43 -7.28 12.05 9.26
C ASP A 43 -5.86 11.46 9.31
N VAL A 44 -4.91 12.24 9.83
CA VAL A 44 -3.52 11.82 10.01
C VAL A 44 -3.30 11.33 11.44
N ARG A 45 -2.81 10.09 11.55
CA ARG A 45 -2.40 9.48 12.82
C ARG A 45 -0.91 9.32 12.86
N LYS A 46 -0.27 9.89 13.88
CA LYS A 46 1.14 9.71 14.17
C LYS A 46 1.31 8.53 15.11
N LEU A 47 2.11 7.56 14.69
CA LEU A 47 2.37 6.31 15.39
C LEU A 47 3.83 6.33 15.84
N LEU A 48 4.06 6.07 17.12
CA LEU A 48 5.40 6.12 17.73
C LEU A 48 5.65 4.84 18.53
N GLY A 49 6.85 4.28 18.37
CA GLY A 49 7.37 3.12 19.07
C GLY A 49 6.82 1.78 18.55
N ASN A 50 7.73 0.89 18.13
CA ASN A 50 7.45 -0.50 17.72
C ASN A 50 6.19 -0.66 16.86
N VAL A 51 6.09 0.17 15.81
CA VAL A 51 4.91 0.24 14.96
C VAL A 51 4.94 -0.90 13.95
N ILE A 52 3.84 -1.64 13.87
CA ILE A 52 3.68 -2.76 12.96
C ILE A 52 2.42 -2.52 12.11
N PHE A 53 2.62 -2.47 10.80
CA PHE A 53 1.57 -2.41 9.81
C PHE A 53 1.41 -3.75 9.12
N LYS A 54 0.17 -4.10 8.80
CA LYS A 54 -0.18 -5.26 7.98
C LYS A 54 -0.90 -4.81 6.74
N HIS A 55 -0.53 -5.39 5.61
CA HIS A 55 -1.18 -5.16 4.33
C HIS A 55 -1.25 -6.48 3.57
N ASN A 56 -2.42 -7.10 3.53
CA ASN A 56 -2.58 -8.52 3.14
C ASN A 56 -1.67 -9.43 3.98
N ASP A 57 -0.73 -10.12 3.33
CA ASP A 57 0.27 -11.01 3.94
C ASP A 57 1.63 -10.33 4.16
N VAL A 58 1.67 -9.01 4.01
CA VAL A 58 2.86 -8.18 4.21
C VAL A 58 2.86 -7.60 5.61
N LEU A 59 3.99 -7.74 6.30
CA LEU A 59 4.23 -7.07 7.57
C LEU A 59 5.31 -6.00 7.41
N MET A 60 5.01 -4.76 7.77
CA MET A 60 5.94 -3.66 7.81
C MET A 60 6.19 -3.24 9.26
N TYR A 61 7.45 -3.11 9.64
CA TYR A 61 7.92 -2.73 10.96
C TYR A 61 8.66 -1.39 10.87
N CYS A 62 8.43 -0.49 11.82
CA CYS A 62 9.12 0.80 11.90
C CYS A 62 9.08 1.35 13.34
N ASP A 63 9.96 2.30 13.65
CA ASP A 63 9.96 2.95 14.96
C ASP A 63 8.95 4.11 15.03
N SER A 64 8.73 4.83 13.93
CA SER A 64 7.75 5.91 13.85
C SER A 64 7.09 5.96 12.47
N ALA A 65 5.82 6.38 12.41
CA ALA A 65 5.10 6.50 11.14
C ALA A 65 3.93 7.48 11.18
N TYR A 66 3.60 8.10 10.05
CA TYR A 66 2.33 8.79 9.82
C TYR A 66 1.43 7.93 8.95
N HIS A 67 0.22 7.65 9.45
CA HIS A 67 -0.81 6.92 8.72
C HIS A 67 -1.90 7.90 8.26
N TYR A 68 -2.04 8.00 6.94
CA TYR A 68 -3.04 8.81 6.24
C TYR A 68 -4.22 7.93 5.86
N SER A 69 -5.31 8.02 6.61
CA SER A 69 -6.46 7.12 6.42
C SER A 69 -7.23 7.40 5.12
N GLU A 70 -7.31 8.66 4.71
CA GLU A 70 -8.01 9.09 3.50
C GLU A 70 -7.27 8.67 2.23
N ALA A 71 -5.94 8.83 2.21
CA ALA A 71 -5.09 8.47 1.08
C ALA A 71 -4.60 7.02 1.11
N ASN A 72 -4.94 6.24 2.15
CA ASN A 72 -4.41 4.90 2.41
C ASN A 72 -2.87 4.84 2.26
N LYS A 73 -2.20 5.87 2.79
CA LYS A 73 -0.75 6.06 2.69
C LYS A 73 -0.12 5.95 4.06
N VAL A 74 1.07 5.36 4.13
CA VAL A 74 1.90 5.34 5.33
C VAL A 74 3.27 5.91 5.00
N ASP A 75 3.66 6.93 5.75
CA ASP A 75 5.03 7.43 5.76
C ASP A 75 5.72 6.88 7.01
N ALA A 76 6.60 5.90 6.84
CA ALA A 76 7.34 5.28 7.93
C ALA A 76 8.75 5.89 8.03
N PHE A 77 9.28 5.96 9.25
CA PHE A 77 10.60 6.53 9.57
C PHE A 77 11.32 5.62 10.57
N SER A 78 12.65 5.56 10.42
CA SER A 78 13.58 4.80 11.27
C SER A 78 13.36 3.28 11.30
N HIS A 79 14.43 2.53 11.01
CA HIS A 79 14.47 1.05 11.00
C HIS A 79 13.29 0.37 10.28
N ILE A 80 12.98 0.85 9.07
CA ILE A 80 11.88 0.32 8.26
C ILE A 80 12.25 -1.06 7.75
N ARG A 81 11.45 -2.07 8.10
CA ARG A 81 11.59 -3.44 7.62
C ARG A 81 10.27 -3.91 7.02
N ILE A 82 10.28 -4.31 5.76
CA ILE A 82 9.12 -4.86 5.09
C ILE A 82 9.36 -6.35 4.87
N ASN A 83 8.43 -7.18 5.33
CA ASN A 83 8.40 -8.61 5.09
C ASN A 83 7.23 -8.91 4.13
N GLN A 84 7.53 -8.79 2.84
CA GLN A 84 6.70 -9.26 1.72
C GLN A 84 7.20 -10.65 1.35
N GLY A 85 6.41 -11.68 1.65
CA GLY A 85 6.67 -13.03 1.11
C GLY A 85 6.89 -12.94 -0.41
N ASP A 86 7.91 -13.64 -0.89
CA ASP A 86 8.45 -13.60 -2.27
C ASP A 86 9.39 -12.43 -2.66
N THR A 87 10.22 -11.95 -1.73
CA THR A 87 11.53 -11.31 -2.05
C THR A 87 11.50 -9.80 -2.33
N LEU A 88 10.92 -9.00 -1.44
CA LEU A 88 11.21 -7.55 -1.41
C LEU A 88 11.50 -7.08 0.02
N PHE A 89 12.79 -7.02 0.37
CA PHE A 89 13.27 -6.33 1.57
C PHE A 89 13.64 -4.90 1.21
N CYS A 90 12.68 -3.98 1.24
CA CYS A 90 12.99 -2.56 1.09
C CYS A 90 13.40 -2.00 2.45
N THR A 91 14.70 -1.88 2.69
CA THR A 91 15.24 -1.14 3.85
C THR A 91 15.50 0.28 3.37
N ALA A 92 14.57 1.20 3.67
CA ALA A 92 14.80 2.61 3.42
C ALA A 92 15.61 3.20 4.58
N ILE A 93 16.82 3.65 4.29
CA ILE A 93 17.66 4.45 5.19
C ILE A 93 17.48 5.90 4.72
N PHE A 94 16.73 6.69 5.48
CA PHE A 94 16.63 8.14 5.32
C PHE A 94 17.45 8.82 6.40
#